data_AF-A0A505HM18-F1
#
_entry.id   AF-A0A505HM18-F1
#
_cell.length_a   1.000
_cell.length_b   1.000
_cell.length_c   1.000
_cell.angle_alpha   90.00
_cell.angle_beta   90.00
_cell.angle_gamma   90.00
#
_symmetry.space_group_name_H-M   'P 1'
#
loop_
_entity.id
_entity.type
_entity.pdbx_description
1 polymer ?
#
loop_
_entity_poly.entity_id
_entity_poly.type
_entity_poly.pdbx_seq_one_letter_code
_entity_poly.pdbx_strand_id
1 'polypeptide(L)'
;MAAATVDQIPAWITAAIAAAAAVAGAIAAAAATVLAANKRVREVEIGYLQKIQESYLENARAYTQGVYVPIAIQLTKLSTAFDKFRVDASIDSIDAGVRINLEQSMADFVEIVQVLLERGASAFLTTTLESELEDFLAFVTASRTATSTLRQAVVRYSVLGVGVEGEIQSEAMIRQAYLMRSFNVLPFMVARVHIKRDQVLAAVPGTRDFEVALVEGIGRLRVLIKEVTLGSQARQSP
;
A
#
# COMPACT_ATOMS: atom_id res chain seq x y z
N MET A 1 21.84 -3.60 -80.01
CA MET A 1 21.82 -3.59 -78.52
C MET A 1 22.37 -2.24 -78.08
N ALA A 2 21.50 -1.27 -77.81
CA ALA A 2 21.89 0.04 -77.32
C ALA A 2 21.78 0.04 -75.80
N ALA A 3 22.92 0.15 -75.11
CA ALA A 3 22.99 0.32 -73.67
C ALA A 3 22.52 1.74 -73.34
N ALA A 4 21.39 1.85 -72.64
CA ALA A 4 20.92 3.13 -72.13
C ALA A 4 21.95 3.66 -71.13
N THR A 5 22.52 4.82 -71.44
CA THR A 5 23.39 5.59 -70.55
C THR A 5 22.60 5.96 -69.31
N VAL A 6 22.99 5.38 -68.18
CA VAL A 6 22.48 5.73 -66.85
C VAL A 6 22.81 7.20 -66.61
N ASP A 7 21.77 8.04 -66.53
CA ASP A 7 21.90 9.46 -66.21
C ASP A 7 22.72 9.63 -64.92
N GLN A 8 23.87 10.29 -65.04
CA GLN A 8 24.74 10.58 -63.91
C GLN A 8 24.06 11.58 -62.99
N ILE A 9 23.63 11.11 -61.81
CA ILE A 9 23.11 11.98 -60.76
C ILE A 9 24.21 13.00 -60.40
N PRO A 10 23.91 14.31 -60.43
CA PRO A 10 24.87 15.36 -60.10
C PRO A 10 25.54 15.13 -58.75
N ALA A 11 26.87 15.26 -58.69
CA ALA A 11 27.69 14.96 -57.51
C ALA A 11 27.26 15.72 -56.23
N TRP A 12 26.66 16.91 -56.38
CA TRP A 12 26.14 17.70 -55.27
C TRP A 12 24.89 17.09 -54.63
N ILE A 13 24.04 16.39 -55.39
CA ILE A 13 22.86 15.68 -54.88
C ILE A 13 23.29 14.46 -54.07
N THR A 14 24.25 13.68 -54.58
CA THR A 14 24.83 12.56 -53.83
C THR A 14 25.51 13.02 -52.53
N ALA A 15 26.19 14.17 -52.56
CA ALA A 15 26.81 14.76 -51.37
C ALA A 15 25.76 15.23 -50.34
N ALA A 16 24.67 15.85 -50.78
CA ALA A 16 23.58 16.29 -49.92
C ALA A 16 22.86 15.11 -49.24
N ILE A 17 22.58 14.03 -49.98
CA ILE A 17 21.96 12.81 -49.43
C ILE A 17 22.90 12.14 -48.42
N ALA A 18 24.20 12.04 -48.72
CA ALA A 18 25.18 11.48 -47.80
C ALA A 18 25.29 12.30 -46.50
N ALA A 19 25.30 13.63 -46.61
CA ALA A 19 25.31 14.52 -45.44
C ALA A 19 24.03 14.37 -44.60
N ALA A 20 22.86 14.31 -45.24
CA ALA A 20 21.58 14.10 -44.55
C ALA A 20 21.51 12.73 -43.84
N ALA A 21 22.00 11.66 -44.50
CA ALA A 21 22.07 10.32 -43.92
C ALA A 21 23.03 10.26 -42.72
N ALA A 22 24.17 10.97 -42.77
CA ALA A 22 25.11 11.05 -41.66
C ALA A 22 24.51 11.77 -40.44
N VAL A 23 23.79 12.88 -40.66
CA VAL A 23 23.11 13.60 -39.57
C VAL A 23 21.97 12.78 -38.97
N ALA A 24 21.13 12.16 -39.79
CA ALA A 24 20.07 11.28 -39.32
C ALA A 24 20.63 10.06 -38.55
N GLY A 25 21.73 9.46 -39.04
CA GLY A 25 22.44 8.39 -38.36
C GLY A 25 23.00 8.81 -37.01
N ALA A 26 23.60 10.01 -36.91
CA ALA A 26 24.11 10.55 -35.66
C ALA A 26 22.99 10.81 -34.63
N ILE A 27 21.84 11.34 -35.06
CA ILE A 27 20.68 11.57 -34.19
C ILE A 27 20.09 10.23 -33.72
N ALA A 28 19.93 9.26 -34.61
CA ALA A 28 19.45 7.93 -34.25
C ALA A 28 20.39 7.22 -33.27
N ALA A 29 21.71 7.35 -33.47
CA ALA A 29 22.72 6.81 -32.57
C ALA A 29 22.67 7.48 -31.19
N ALA A 30 22.55 8.82 -31.14
CA ALA A 30 22.41 9.57 -29.89
C ALA A 30 21.11 9.23 -29.14
N ALA A 31 19.99 9.05 -29.85
CA ALA A 31 18.74 8.62 -29.24
C ALA A 31 18.83 7.19 -28.70
N ALA A 32 19.48 6.29 -29.45
CA ALA A 32 19.69 4.90 -29.03
C ALA A 32 20.57 4.80 -27.78
N THR A 33 21.63 5.61 -27.66
CA THR A 33 22.50 5.62 -26.46
C THR A 33 21.78 6.15 -25.24
N VAL A 34 20.96 7.20 -25.37
CA VAL A 34 20.15 7.73 -24.25
C VAL A 34 19.11 6.70 -23.78
N LEU A 35 18.41 6.03 -24.71
CA LEU A 35 17.45 4.98 -24.36
C LEU A 35 18.14 3.77 -23.70
N ALA A 36 19.30 3.35 -24.20
CA ALA A 36 20.07 2.27 -23.62
C ALA A 36 20.58 2.63 -22.20
N ALA A 37 21.04 3.86 -22.00
CA ALA A 37 21.46 4.36 -20.68
C ALA A 37 20.29 4.36 -19.68
N ASN A 38 19.12 4.86 -20.09
CA ASN A 38 17.93 4.87 -19.23
C ASN A 38 17.47 3.45 -18.85
N LYS A 39 17.52 2.50 -19.78
CA LYS A 39 17.21 1.09 -19.48
C LYS A 39 18.20 0.51 -18.46
N ARG A 40 19.50 0.79 -18.63
CA ARG A 40 20.55 0.32 -17.73
C ARG A 40 20.42 0.92 -16.33
N VAL A 41 20.11 2.21 -16.22
CA VAL A 41 19.84 2.86 -14.92
C VAL A 41 18.67 2.19 -14.22
N ARG A 42 17.56 1.96 -14.94
CA ARG A 42 16.38 1.30 -14.39
C ARG A 42 16.66 -0.14 -13.95
N GLU A 43 17.45 -0.88 -14.72
CA GLU A 43 17.86 -2.25 -14.37
C GLU A 43 18.72 -2.29 -13.11
N VAL A 44 19.70 -1.37 -13.00
CA VAL A 44 20.54 -1.23 -11.80
C VAL A 44 19.70 -0.82 -10.59
N GLU A 45 18.75 0.10 -10.76
CA GLU A 45 17.83 0.51 -9.70
C GLU A 45 16.97 -0.66 -9.21
N ILE A 46 16.38 -1.43 -10.13
CA ILE A 46 15.60 -2.64 -9.80
C ILE A 46 16.47 -3.65 -9.06
N GLY A 47 17.70 -3.91 -9.53
CA GLY A 47 18.62 -4.83 -8.86
C GLY A 47 19.04 -4.36 -7.47
N TYR A 48 19.24 -3.05 -7.28
CA TYR A 48 19.57 -2.47 -5.99
C TYR A 48 18.41 -2.58 -5.01
N LEU A 49 17.19 -2.28 -5.44
CA LEU A 49 15.98 -2.43 -4.64
C LEU A 49 15.73 -3.90 -4.26
N GLN A 50 15.92 -4.83 -5.19
CA GLN A 50 15.85 -6.27 -4.92
C GLN A 50 16.87 -6.70 -3.86
N LYS A 51 18.12 -6.25 -3.98
CA LYS A 51 19.18 -6.58 -3.02
C LYS A 51 18.90 -6.02 -1.62
N ILE A 52 18.39 -4.79 -1.54
CA ILE A 52 17.95 -4.18 -0.28
C ILE A 52 16.85 -5.04 0.34
N GLN A 53 15.83 -5.39 -0.45
CA GLN A 53 14.73 -6.22 0.01
C GLN A 53 15.18 -7.59 0.50
N GLU A 54 16.06 -8.26 -0.25
CA GLU A 54 16.63 -9.56 0.14
C GLU A 54 17.42 -9.47 1.44
N SER A 55 18.27 -8.44 1.59
CA SER A 55 19.03 -8.23 2.82
C SER A 55 18.12 -7.96 4.03
N TYR A 56 17.04 -7.20 3.84
CA TYR A 56 16.03 -7.00 4.89
C TYR A 56 15.31 -8.31 5.25
N LEU A 57 14.94 -9.12 4.26
CA LEU A 57 14.27 -10.41 4.49
C LEU A 57 15.18 -11.42 5.20
N GLU A 58 16.47 -11.46 4.84
CA GLU A 58 17.45 -12.34 5.50
C GLU A 58 17.65 -11.95 6.97
N ASN A 59 17.81 -10.65 7.25
CA ASN A 59 17.87 -10.15 8.62
C ASN A 59 16.57 -10.42 9.38
N ALA A 60 15.41 -10.14 8.79
CA ALA A 60 14.12 -10.38 9.42
C ALA A 60 13.88 -11.87 9.75
N ARG A 61 14.42 -12.80 8.95
CA ARG A 61 14.39 -14.24 9.26
C ARG A 61 15.16 -14.58 10.53
N ALA A 62 16.31 -13.96 10.75
CA ALA A 62 17.08 -14.16 11.99
C ALA A 62 16.29 -13.72 13.24
N TYR A 63 15.40 -12.74 13.11
CA TYR A 63 14.55 -12.22 14.18
C TYR A 63 13.11 -12.74 14.14
N THR A 64 12.82 -13.77 13.34
CA THR A 64 11.47 -14.36 13.24
C THR A 64 10.96 -14.84 14.60
N GLN A 65 11.80 -15.56 15.36
CA GLN A 65 11.41 -16.08 16.68
C GLN A 65 11.23 -14.95 17.73
N GLY A 66 11.98 -13.86 17.60
CA GLY A 66 11.98 -12.77 18.59
C GLY A 66 10.91 -11.71 18.36
N VAL A 67 10.53 -11.45 17.10
CA VAL A 67 9.62 -10.36 16.73
C VAL A 67 8.33 -10.90 16.10
N TYR A 68 8.47 -11.67 15.03
CA TYR A 68 7.35 -12.06 14.17
C TYR A 68 6.43 -13.12 14.81
N VAL A 69 7.02 -14.13 15.46
CA VAL A 69 6.27 -15.21 16.13
C VAL A 69 5.40 -14.68 17.28
N PRO A 70 5.90 -13.84 18.20
CA PRO A 70 5.07 -13.22 19.23
C PRO A 70 3.87 -12.45 18.67
N ILE A 71 4.07 -11.64 17.62
CA ILE A 71 2.99 -10.89 16.98
C ILE A 71 1.96 -11.85 16.37
N ALA A 72 2.41 -12.89 15.65
CA ALA A 72 1.52 -13.88 15.04
C ALA A 72 0.69 -14.66 16.08
N ILE A 73 1.28 -15.00 17.24
CA ILE A 73 0.58 -15.63 18.35
C ILE A 73 -0.52 -14.71 18.88
N GLN A 74 -0.22 -13.42 19.11
CA GLN A 74 -1.20 -12.48 19.61
C GLN A 74 -2.32 -12.19 18.61
N LEU A 75 -2.02 -12.08 17.31
CA LEU A 75 -3.04 -11.99 16.26
C LEU A 75 -3.94 -13.24 16.19
N THR A 76 -3.41 -14.41 16.54
CA THR A 76 -4.21 -15.66 16.60
C THR A 76 -5.13 -15.66 17.81
N LYS A 77 -4.63 -15.24 18.99
CA LYS A 77 -5.43 -15.09 20.20
C LYS A 77 -6.55 -14.07 20.01
N LEU A 78 -6.23 -12.90 19.48
CA LEU A 78 -7.20 -11.83 19.21
C LEU A 78 -8.29 -12.28 18.23
N SER A 79 -7.90 -12.92 17.13
CA SER A 79 -8.85 -13.50 16.16
C SER A 79 -9.77 -14.54 16.81
N THR A 80 -9.22 -15.43 17.63
CA THR A 80 -10.01 -16.49 18.30
C THR A 80 -10.98 -15.89 19.31
N ALA A 81 -10.56 -14.88 20.07
CA ALA A 81 -11.43 -14.17 21.01
C ALA A 81 -12.54 -13.41 20.27
N PHE A 82 -12.22 -12.79 19.14
CA PHE A 82 -13.19 -12.10 18.29
C PHE A 82 -14.20 -13.07 17.66
N ASP A 83 -13.76 -14.22 17.16
CA ASP A 83 -14.68 -15.22 16.58
C ASP A 83 -15.68 -15.72 17.62
N LYS A 84 -15.24 -15.96 18.86
CA LYS A 84 -16.13 -16.30 19.98
C LYS A 84 -17.12 -15.17 20.28
N PHE A 85 -16.62 -13.93 20.34
CA PHE A 85 -17.46 -12.75 20.56
C PHE A 85 -18.51 -12.56 19.47
N ARG A 86 -18.16 -12.77 18.20
CA ARG A 86 -19.09 -12.66 17.08
C ARG A 86 -20.18 -13.72 17.12
N VAL A 87 -19.84 -14.97 17.45
CA VAL A 87 -20.82 -16.05 17.57
C VAL A 87 -21.82 -15.72 18.69
N ASP A 88 -21.35 -15.30 19.87
CA ASP A 88 -22.25 -14.94 20.98
C ASP A 88 -23.09 -13.70 20.71
N ALA A 89 -22.52 -12.68 20.05
CA ALA A 89 -23.26 -11.47 19.67
C ALA A 89 -24.41 -11.74 18.69
N SER A 90 -24.37 -12.86 17.97
CA SER A 90 -25.46 -13.28 17.08
C SER A 90 -26.66 -13.92 17.81
N ILE A 91 -26.53 -14.25 19.10
CA ILE A 91 -27.53 -15.01 19.89
C ILE A 91 -28.37 -14.07 20.80
N ASP A 92 -28.45 -12.76 20.49
CA ASP A 92 -29.23 -11.72 21.20
C ASP A 92 -28.86 -11.47 22.69
N SER A 93 -27.97 -12.26 23.29
CA SER A 93 -27.40 -11.99 24.62
C SER A 93 -25.89 -12.24 24.61
N ILE A 94 -25.10 -11.16 24.55
CA ILE A 94 -23.64 -11.23 24.70
C ILE A 94 -23.32 -11.62 26.15
N ASP A 95 -22.67 -12.76 26.33
CA ASP A 95 -22.09 -13.11 27.63
C ASP A 95 -21.01 -12.07 27.99
N ALA A 96 -21.14 -11.48 29.19
CA ALA A 96 -20.17 -10.56 29.74
C ALA A 96 -18.76 -11.19 29.78
N GLY A 97 -18.66 -12.50 30.02
CA GLY A 97 -17.40 -13.24 30.00
C GLY A 97 -16.71 -13.21 28.64
N VAL A 98 -17.46 -13.35 27.56
CA VAL A 98 -16.92 -13.32 26.19
C VAL A 98 -16.47 -11.92 25.79
N ARG A 99 -17.24 -10.89 26.18
CA ARG A 99 -16.83 -9.49 25.97
C ARG A 99 -15.53 -9.16 26.73
N ILE A 100 -15.45 -9.53 28.00
CA ILE A 100 -14.24 -9.33 28.83
C ILE A 100 -13.03 -10.04 28.20
N ASN A 101 -13.21 -11.25 27.68
CA ASN A 101 -12.15 -12.00 27.01
C ASN A 101 -11.64 -11.31 25.73
N LEU A 102 -12.54 -10.72 24.93
CA LEU A 102 -12.13 -9.91 23.77
C LEU A 102 -11.37 -8.66 24.21
N GLU A 103 -11.88 -7.93 25.21
CA GLU A 103 -11.23 -6.73 25.74
C GLU A 103 -9.83 -7.03 26.31
N GLN A 104 -9.68 -8.15 27.03
CA GLN A 104 -8.39 -8.62 27.51
C GLN A 104 -7.46 -9.00 26.37
N SER A 105 -7.94 -9.73 25.36
CA SER A 105 -7.13 -10.11 24.20
C SER A 105 -6.64 -8.90 23.39
N MET A 106 -7.46 -7.84 23.31
CA MET A 106 -7.02 -6.56 22.72
C MET A 106 -5.95 -5.87 23.58
N ALA A 107 -6.10 -5.88 24.91
CA ALA A 107 -5.11 -5.31 25.82
C ALA A 107 -3.77 -6.05 25.73
N ASP A 108 -3.80 -7.39 25.78
CA ASP A 108 -2.62 -8.25 25.68
C ASP A 108 -1.90 -8.05 24.33
N PHE A 109 -2.64 -7.91 23.24
CA PHE A 109 -2.07 -7.60 21.92
C PHE A 109 -1.32 -6.28 21.94
N VAL A 110 -1.96 -5.20 22.44
CA VAL A 110 -1.37 -3.86 22.50
C VAL A 110 -0.10 -3.87 23.35
N GLU A 111 -0.15 -4.45 24.54
CA GLU A 111 0.97 -4.52 25.48
C GLU A 111 2.17 -5.26 24.85
N ILE A 112 1.94 -6.45 24.30
CA ILE A 112 3.03 -7.25 23.72
C ILE A 112 3.66 -6.55 22.51
N VAL A 113 2.86 -5.95 21.63
CA VAL A 113 3.39 -5.21 20.48
C VAL A 113 4.20 -4.00 20.94
N GLN A 114 3.72 -3.23 21.92
CA GLN A 114 4.46 -2.09 22.48
C GLN A 114 5.79 -2.52 23.09
N VAL A 115 5.80 -3.57 23.91
CA VAL A 115 7.02 -4.13 24.51
C VAL A 115 8.02 -4.56 23.43
N LEU A 116 7.55 -5.14 22.32
CA LEU A 116 8.43 -5.51 21.21
C LEU A 116 9.03 -4.26 20.54
N LEU A 117 8.20 -3.26 20.24
CA LEU A 117 8.64 -2.02 19.61
C LEU A 117 9.64 -1.25 20.48
N GLU A 118 9.39 -1.15 21.79
CA GLU A 118 10.30 -0.54 22.77
C GLU A 118 11.66 -1.26 22.84
N ARG A 119 11.68 -2.57 22.58
CA ARG A 119 12.92 -3.38 22.50
C ARG A 119 13.62 -3.27 21.14
N GLY A 120 13.17 -2.37 20.26
CA GLY A 120 13.76 -2.14 18.95
C GLY A 120 13.27 -3.09 17.86
N ALA A 121 12.10 -3.73 18.03
CA ALA A 121 11.54 -4.59 16.99
C ALA A 121 11.31 -3.86 15.65
N SER A 122 11.05 -2.54 15.68
CA SER A 122 10.87 -1.71 14.48
C SER A 122 12.02 -1.83 13.48
N ALA A 123 13.26 -1.92 13.96
CA ALA A 123 14.44 -2.07 13.11
C ALA A 123 14.46 -3.38 12.29
N PHE A 124 13.64 -4.37 12.68
CA PHE A 124 13.56 -5.67 12.05
C PHE A 124 12.26 -5.89 11.27
N LEU A 125 11.31 -4.94 11.32
CA LEU A 125 10.08 -4.98 10.54
C LEU A 125 10.34 -4.39 9.14
N THR A 126 9.59 -4.87 8.15
CA THR A 126 9.54 -4.16 6.86
C THR A 126 8.73 -2.88 7.06
N THR A 127 9.05 -1.82 6.31
CA THR A 127 8.35 -0.53 6.42
C THR A 127 6.84 -0.65 6.25
N THR A 128 6.39 -1.54 5.37
CA THR A 128 4.95 -1.81 5.17
C THR A 128 4.32 -2.52 6.37
N LEU A 129 5.00 -3.52 6.94
CA LEU A 129 4.50 -4.23 8.12
C LEU A 129 4.49 -3.32 9.35
N GLU A 130 5.52 -2.51 9.53
CA GLU A 130 5.59 -1.51 10.61
C GLU A 130 4.42 -0.53 10.52
N SER A 131 4.21 0.11 9.36
CA SER A 131 3.10 1.05 9.17
C SER A 131 1.72 0.41 9.40
N GLU A 132 1.46 -0.78 8.86
CA GLU A 132 0.18 -1.46 9.06
C GLU A 132 0.00 -1.94 10.51
N LEU A 133 1.10 -2.29 11.20
CA LEU A 133 1.06 -2.70 12.61
C LEU A 133 0.76 -1.49 13.51
N GLU A 134 1.37 -0.34 13.25
CA GLU A 134 1.09 0.91 13.97
C GLU A 134 -0.36 1.36 13.77
N ASP A 135 -0.84 1.35 12.52
CA ASP A 135 -2.22 1.68 12.17
C ASP A 135 -3.21 0.75 12.90
N PHE A 136 -2.92 -0.54 12.90
CA PHE A 136 -3.76 -1.53 13.59
C PHE A 136 -3.68 -1.39 15.12
N LEU A 137 -2.51 -1.10 15.67
CA LEU A 137 -2.31 -0.86 17.11
C LEU A 137 -3.11 0.37 17.56
N ALA A 138 -3.08 1.45 16.78
CA ALA A 138 -3.86 2.66 17.03
C ALA A 138 -5.36 2.34 16.99
N PHE A 139 -5.82 1.60 15.98
CA PHE A 139 -7.21 1.18 15.86
C PHE A 139 -7.68 0.33 17.06
N VAL A 140 -6.92 -0.70 17.45
CA VAL A 140 -7.26 -1.56 18.58
C VAL A 140 -7.28 -0.76 19.88
N THR A 141 -6.28 0.10 20.10
CA THR A 141 -6.20 0.95 21.30
C THR A 141 -7.38 1.90 21.39
N ALA A 142 -7.72 2.60 20.30
CA ALA A 142 -8.83 3.54 20.28
C ALA A 142 -10.19 2.83 20.39
N SER A 143 -10.34 1.64 19.80
CA SER A 143 -11.58 0.87 19.85
C SER A 143 -11.91 0.34 21.25
N ARG A 144 -10.93 0.17 22.15
CA ARG A 144 -11.16 -0.23 23.55
C ARG A 144 -11.94 0.79 24.35
N THR A 145 -11.78 2.09 24.05
CA THR A 145 -12.44 3.19 24.76
C THR A 145 -13.47 3.90 23.90
N ALA A 146 -13.68 3.45 22.67
CA ALA A 146 -14.63 4.04 21.74
C ALA A 146 -16.07 3.88 22.22
N THR A 147 -16.79 4.99 22.25
CA THR A 147 -18.26 5.03 22.45
C THR A 147 -19.00 5.21 21.13
N SER A 148 -18.29 5.59 20.06
CA SER A 148 -18.81 5.78 18.70
C SER A 148 -17.74 5.43 17.67
N THR A 149 -18.15 5.22 16.42
CA THR A 149 -17.21 4.95 15.33
C THR A 149 -16.56 6.24 14.85
N LEU A 150 -15.24 6.26 14.79
CA LEU A 150 -14.43 7.35 14.24
C LEU A 150 -13.83 6.91 12.91
N ARG A 151 -14.09 7.69 11.85
CA ARG A 151 -13.55 7.47 10.50
C ARG A 151 -12.74 8.68 10.06
N GLN A 152 -11.62 8.42 9.41
CA GLN A 152 -10.79 9.44 8.78
C GLN A 152 -10.74 9.19 7.29
N ALA A 153 -11.01 10.24 6.50
CA ALA A 153 -10.86 10.21 5.06
C ALA A 153 -9.90 11.31 4.61
N VAL A 154 -8.94 10.95 3.76
CA VAL A 154 -8.11 11.94 3.04
C VAL A 154 -8.77 12.20 1.70
N VAL A 155 -9.21 13.44 1.52
CA VAL A 155 -9.95 13.87 0.33
C VAL A 155 -9.06 14.79 -0.51
N ARG A 156 -8.78 14.37 -1.74
CA ARG A 156 -8.11 15.22 -2.73
C ARG A 156 -9.17 15.85 -3.63
N TYR A 157 -9.22 17.17 -3.62
CA TYR A 157 -10.01 17.96 -4.55
C TYR A 157 -9.13 18.34 -5.73
N SER A 158 -9.55 18.08 -6.96
CA SER A 158 -8.84 18.54 -8.15
C SER A 158 -9.75 19.35 -9.05
N VAL A 159 -9.26 20.52 -9.47
CA VAL A 159 -9.92 21.42 -10.42
C VAL A 159 -8.90 21.75 -11.50
N LEU A 160 -9.23 21.45 -12.75
CA LEU A 160 -8.39 21.76 -13.92
C LEU A 160 -6.94 21.22 -13.83
N GLY A 161 -6.75 20.06 -13.19
CA GLY A 161 -5.43 19.41 -13.04
C GLY A 161 -4.61 19.90 -11.83
N VAL A 162 -5.05 20.94 -11.12
CA VAL A 162 -4.44 21.38 -9.85
C VAL A 162 -5.21 20.75 -8.70
N GLY A 163 -4.51 20.02 -7.83
CA GLY A 163 -5.09 19.30 -6.70
C GLY A 163 -4.74 19.93 -5.36
N VAL A 164 -5.72 20.10 -4.48
CA VAL A 164 -5.53 20.42 -3.06
C VAL A 164 -5.94 19.20 -2.24
N GLU A 165 -5.14 18.85 -1.24
CA GLU A 165 -5.41 17.74 -0.33
C GLU A 165 -5.93 18.28 0.99
N GLY A 166 -7.02 17.70 1.48
CA GLY A 166 -7.60 17.99 2.77
C GLY A 166 -7.86 16.70 3.55
N GLU A 167 -7.65 16.75 4.85
CA GLU A 167 -7.96 15.66 5.77
C GLU A 167 -9.30 15.94 6.46
N ILE A 168 -10.17 14.93 6.50
CA ILE A 168 -11.51 15.03 7.09
C ILE A 168 -11.69 13.88 8.09
N GLN A 169 -12.00 14.21 9.34
CA GLN A 169 -12.23 13.23 10.42
C GLN A 169 -13.71 13.13 10.84
N SER A 170 -14.62 13.87 10.19
CA SER A 170 -16.05 13.89 10.52
C SER A 170 -16.84 12.94 9.62
N GLU A 171 -17.59 12.01 10.22
CA GLU A 171 -18.43 11.04 9.52
C GLU A 171 -19.47 11.71 8.60
N ALA A 172 -20.04 12.84 9.05
CA ALA A 172 -20.99 13.63 8.27
C ALA A 172 -20.32 14.23 7.02
N MET A 173 -19.11 14.76 7.16
CA MET A 173 -18.34 15.32 6.05
C MET A 173 -17.82 14.22 5.10
N ILE A 174 -17.48 13.03 5.62
CA ILE A 174 -17.09 11.87 4.80
C ILE A 174 -18.27 11.40 3.95
N ARG A 175 -19.47 11.25 4.54
CA ARG A 175 -20.70 10.95 3.78
C ARG A 175 -20.97 12.00 2.72
N GLN A 176 -20.78 13.29 3.04
CA GLN A 176 -20.95 14.38 2.09
C GLN A 176 -19.93 14.31 0.94
N ALA A 177 -18.66 14.00 1.23
CA ALA A 177 -17.62 13.81 0.23
C ALA A 177 -17.92 12.62 -0.70
N TYR A 178 -18.46 11.51 -0.17
CA TYR A 178 -18.92 10.37 -0.97
C TYR A 178 -20.07 10.75 -1.91
N LEU A 179 -21.05 11.53 -1.44
CA LEU A 179 -22.15 12.04 -2.27
C LEU A 179 -21.65 13.01 -3.36
N MET A 180 -20.59 13.77 -3.09
CA MET A 180 -19.97 14.70 -4.05
C MET A 180 -18.95 14.03 -5.00
N ARG A 181 -18.65 12.73 -4.83
CA ARG A 181 -17.65 12.00 -5.65
C ARG A 181 -17.89 12.08 -7.16
N SER A 182 -19.13 12.32 -7.58
CA SER A 182 -19.54 12.38 -8.99
C SER A 182 -20.36 13.61 -9.37
N PHE A 183 -20.34 14.68 -8.56
CA PHE A 183 -21.05 15.90 -8.95
C PHE A 183 -20.23 16.69 -9.98
N ASN A 184 -20.65 16.59 -11.25
CA ASN A 184 -20.22 17.52 -12.29
C ASN A 184 -20.86 18.88 -12.00
N VAL A 185 -20.15 19.73 -11.27
CA VAL A 185 -20.72 20.99 -10.78
C VAL A 185 -20.97 21.98 -11.92
N LEU A 186 -20.26 21.89 -13.06
CA LEU A 186 -20.45 22.71 -14.27
C LEU A 186 -19.94 21.97 -15.54
N PRO A 187 -20.49 22.21 -16.75
CA PRO A 187 -20.08 21.54 -18.00
C PRO A 187 -18.64 21.84 -18.47
N PHE A 188 -17.94 22.79 -17.83
CA PHE A 188 -16.58 23.22 -18.18
C PHE A 188 -15.57 23.13 -17.02
N MET A 189 -16.02 22.74 -15.81
CA MET A 189 -15.13 22.50 -14.65
C MET A 189 -15.37 21.10 -14.12
N VAL A 190 -14.45 20.19 -14.44
CA VAL A 190 -14.41 18.86 -13.86
C VAL A 190 -13.76 18.96 -12.48
N ALA A 191 -14.56 19.25 -11.45
CA ALA A 191 -14.16 19.07 -10.07
C ALA A 191 -14.24 17.58 -9.74
N ARG A 192 -13.10 16.95 -9.44
CA ARG A 192 -13.07 15.55 -8.97
C ARG A 192 -12.67 15.51 -7.52
N VAL A 193 -13.52 14.87 -6.73
CA VAL A 193 -13.23 14.48 -5.35
C VAL A 193 -12.71 13.05 -5.38
N HIS A 194 -11.44 12.88 -5.05
CA HIS A 194 -10.80 11.58 -4.90
C HIS A 194 -10.59 11.29 -3.42
N ILE A 195 -11.29 10.28 -2.90
CA ILE A 195 -11.01 9.75 -1.56
C ILE A 195 -9.79 8.84 -1.72
N LYS A 196 -8.66 9.26 -1.15
CA LYS A 196 -7.38 8.53 -1.25
C LYS A 196 -7.29 7.40 -0.23
N ARG A 197 -7.82 7.63 0.96
CA ARG A 197 -7.75 6.73 2.11
C ARG A 197 -9.01 6.95 2.92
N ASP A 198 -9.76 5.88 3.18
CA ASP A 198 -10.89 5.85 4.12
C ASP A 198 -10.52 4.77 5.14
N GLN A 199 -10.26 5.19 6.36
CA GLN A 199 -9.80 4.31 7.42
C GLN A 199 -10.65 4.51 8.68
N VAL A 200 -11.09 3.39 9.25
CA VAL A 200 -11.73 3.37 10.56
C VAL A 200 -10.63 3.54 11.60
N LEU A 201 -10.65 4.64 12.32
CA LEU A 201 -9.68 4.93 13.38
C LEU A 201 -10.08 4.29 14.70
N ALA A 202 -11.38 4.21 14.97
CA ALA A 202 -11.92 3.54 16.14
C ALA A 202 -13.33 3.06 15.82
N ALA A 203 -13.72 1.91 16.36
CA ALA A 203 -15.09 1.45 16.27
C ALA A 203 -15.49 0.74 17.56
N VAL A 204 -16.76 0.86 17.95
CA VAL A 204 -17.26 0.19 19.16
C VAL A 204 -17.30 -1.33 18.91
N PRO A 205 -16.76 -2.17 19.80
CA PRO A 205 -16.87 -3.62 19.70
C PRO A 205 -18.33 -4.06 19.55
N GLY A 206 -18.59 -4.91 18.56
CA GLY A 206 -19.95 -5.36 18.20
C GLY A 206 -20.58 -4.58 17.05
N THR A 207 -19.98 -3.47 16.60
CA THR A 207 -20.40 -2.81 15.36
C THR A 207 -19.82 -3.52 14.13
N ARG A 208 -20.53 -3.40 12.99
CA ARG A 208 -20.04 -3.93 11.70
C ARG A 208 -18.72 -3.30 11.27
N ASP A 209 -18.53 -2.01 11.56
CA ASP A 209 -17.31 -1.29 11.23
C ASP A 209 -16.10 -1.83 12.01
N PHE A 210 -16.31 -2.18 13.29
CA PHE A 210 -15.30 -2.87 14.10
C PHE A 210 -14.96 -4.25 13.53
N GLU A 211 -15.97 -5.06 13.19
CA GLU A 211 -15.75 -6.40 12.61
C GLU A 211 -14.91 -6.32 11.33
N VAL A 212 -15.31 -5.46 10.38
CA VAL A 212 -14.61 -5.31 9.11
C VAL A 212 -13.16 -4.85 9.34
N ALA A 213 -12.96 -3.78 10.11
CA ALA A 213 -11.62 -3.24 10.35
C ALA A 213 -10.71 -4.23 11.09
N LEU A 214 -11.25 -4.96 12.08
CA LEU A 214 -10.49 -5.95 12.84
C LEU A 214 -10.09 -7.15 11.98
N VAL A 215 -11.03 -7.72 11.22
CA VAL A 215 -10.77 -8.88 10.35
C VAL A 215 -9.80 -8.53 9.24
N GLU A 216 -9.98 -7.39 8.57
CA GLU A 216 -9.07 -6.92 7.52
C GLU A 216 -7.68 -6.64 8.08
N GLY A 217 -7.56 -5.97 9.23
CA GLY A 217 -6.28 -5.67 9.87
C GLY A 217 -5.52 -6.94 10.26
N ILE A 218 -6.18 -7.90 10.92
CA ILE A 218 -5.59 -9.21 11.25
C ILE A 218 -5.15 -9.94 9.98
N GLY A 219 -6.00 -9.95 8.95
CA GLY A 219 -5.71 -10.59 7.66
C GLY A 219 -4.46 -10.00 6.99
N ARG A 220 -4.39 -8.68 6.87
CA ARG A 220 -3.25 -7.97 6.28
C ARG A 220 -1.95 -8.25 7.04
N LEU A 221 -1.96 -8.10 8.37
CA LEU A 221 -0.79 -8.36 9.19
C LEU A 221 -0.30 -9.82 9.07
N ARG A 222 -1.21 -10.79 9.05
CA ARG A 222 -0.85 -12.20 8.84
C ARG A 222 -0.19 -12.44 7.48
N VAL A 223 -0.69 -11.80 6.42
CA VAL A 223 -0.09 -11.91 5.08
C VAL A 223 1.31 -11.32 5.06
N LEU A 224 1.50 -10.12 5.63
CA LEU A 224 2.80 -9.46 5.71
C LEU A 224 3.81 -10.26 6.55
N ILE A 225 3.39 -10.81 7.70
CA ILE A 225 4.24 -11.69 8.51
C ILE A 225 4.59 -12.97 7.73
N LYS A 226 3.64 -13.56 7.00
CA LYS A 226 3.90 -14.73 6.14
C LYS A 226 4.89 -14.41 5.02
N GLU A 227 4.78 -13.25 4.38
CA GLU A 227 5.70 -12.80 3.33
C GLU A 227 7.14 -12.74 3.84
N VAL A 228 7.33 -12.24 5.07
CA VAL A 228 8.67 -12.18 5.66
C VAL A 228 9.18 -13.56 6.08
N THR A 229 8.32 -14.38 6.69
CA THR A 229 8.73 -15.68 7.24
C THR A 229 8.93 -16.76 6.17
N LEU A 230 8.07 -16.80 5.16
CA LEU A 230 8.14 -17.77 4.05
C LEU A 230 8.95 -17.24 2.86
N GLY A 231 9.21 -15.92 2.80
CA GLY A 231 9.85 -15.26 1.66
C GLY A 231 8.93 -15.13 0.43
N SER A 232 9.53 -14.78 -0.70
CA SER A 232 8.84 -14.51 -1.98
C SER A 232 8.02 -15.68 -2.54
N GLN A 233 8.19 -16.90 -2.03
CA GLN A 233 7.38 -18.05 -2.42
C GLN A 233 5.91 -17.95 -1.94
N ALA A 234 5.61 -17.14 -0.92
CA ALA A 234 4.24 -16.92 -0.47
C ALA A 234 3.35 -16.20 -1.49
N ARG A 235 3.93 -15.39 -2.40
CA ARG A 235 3.17 -14.66 -3.45
C ARG A 235 2.61 -15.58 -4.54
N GLN A 236 3.03 -16.85 -4.61
CA GLN A 236 2.61 -17.80 -5.64
C GLN A 236 1.46 -18.71 -5.20
N SER A 237 0.96 -18.58 -3.98
CA SER A 237 -0.21 -19.34 -3.52
C SER A 237 -1.48 -18.51 -3.75
N PRO A 238 -2.38 -18.92 -4.67
CA PRO A 238 -3.63 -18.22 -4.98
C PRO A 238 -4.63 -18.24 -3.82
#